data_AF-A0A2J8A7D9-F1
#
_entry.id   AF-A0A2J8A7D9-F1
#
_cell.length_a   1.000
_cell.length_b   1.000
_cell.length_c   1.000
_cell.angle_alpha   90.00
_cell.angle_beta   90.00
_cell.angle_gamma   90.00
#
_symmetry.space_group_name_H-M   'P 1'
#
loop_
_entity.id
_entity.type
_entity.pdbx_description
1 polymer ?
#
loop_
_entity_poly.entity_id
_entity_poly.type
_entity_poly.pdbx_seq_one_letter_code
_entity_poly.pdbx_strand_id
1 'polypeptide(L)'
;MGAMRPSARWGIRMSAFPNANITARNGCTPGVPSPYMIMCLELSVDPDVDLVFVEYTLNDGHDRLIFESQVVKDSERLVRRILALPNHPAVVFMHVPSHGIAGYPPSHPKFEKERDIYAEFYQTSEDVEAAVSQYYDVQYLSLRTAVHHLAAHKEAPGFLWEQLFGGKGGRLRQVVGCRLAVNRLGD
;
A
#
# COMPACT_ATOMS: atom_id res chain seq x y z
N MET A 1 1.43 13.19 30.30
CA MET A 1 1.81 12.01 29.49
C MET A 1 0.59 11.10 29.42
N GLY A 2 -0.14 11.10 28.30
CA GLY A 2 -1.33 10.28 28.12
C GLY A 2 -1.03 9.13 27.16
N ALA A 3 -1.07 7.90 27.65
CA ALA A 3 -0.96 6.70 26.82
C ALA A 3 -2.11 6.67 25.81
N MET A 4 -1.76 6.67 24.53
CA MET A 4 -2.72 6.55 23.43
C MET A 4 -3.33 5.14 23.49
N ARG A 5 -4.66 5.05 23.64
CA ARG A 5 -5.35 3.75 23.67
C ARG A 5 -5.16 3.01 22.34
N PRO A 6 -4.88 1.69 22.33
CA PRO A 6 -4.72 0.95 21.09
C PRO A 6 -6.07 0.92 20.36
N SER A 7 -6.13 1.53 19.17
CA SER A 7 -7.27 1.28 18.29
C SER A 7 -7.30 -0.20 17.90
N ALA A 8 -8.49 -0.77 17.70
CA ALA A 8 -8.75 -2.19 17.49
C ALA A 8 -7.93 -2.89 16.38
N ARG A 9 -7.19 -2.14 15.56
CA ARG A 9 -6.31 -2.64 14.48
C ARG A 9 -4.99 -3.23 14.97
N TRP A 10 -4.57 -2.93 16.20
CA TRP A 10 -3.33 -3.46 16.76
C TRP A 10 -3.48 -4.82 17.46
N GLY A 11 -4.71 -5.27 17.69
CA GLY A 11 -4.98 -6.47 18.48
C GLY A 11 -4.43 -7.76 17.86
N ILE A 12 -4.53 -7.92 16.53
CA ILE A 12 -4.13 -9.16 15.83
C ILE A 12 -2.62 -9.38 15.89
N ARG A 13 -1.83 -8.30 15.86
CA ARG A 13 -0.36 -8.38 15.78
C ARG A 13 0.28 -8.66 17.14
N MET A 14 -0.21 -8.02 18.20
CA MET A 14 0.26 -8.30 19.57
C MET A 14 -0.13 -9.70 20.04
N SER A 15 -1.27 -10.25 19.59
CA SER A 15 -1.65 -11.63 19.96
C SER A 15 -0.81 -12.70 19.26
N ALA A 16 -0.31 -12.43 18.06
CA ALA A 16 0.50 -13.40 17.31
C ALA A 16 1.93 -13.53 17.86
N PHE A 17 2.48 -12.44 18.39
CA PHE A 17 3.84 -12.38 18.95
C PHE A 17 3.84 -11.67 20.31
N PRO A 18 3.27 -12.28 21.35
CA PRO A 18 3.04 -11.61 22.65
C PRO A 18 4.34 -11.23 23.37
N ASN A 19 5.46 -11.88 23.03
CA ASN A 19 6.76 -11.63 23.63
C ASN A 19 7.64 -10.70 22.79
N ALA A 20 7.16 -10.22 21.63
CA ALA A 20 7.91 -9.31 20.78
C ALA A 20 7.55 -7.85 21.05
N ASN A 21 8.56 -7.00 21.17
CA ASN A 21 8.36 -5.55 21.26
C ASN A 21 8.19 -4.95 19.87
N ILE A 22 6.97 -5.00 19.35
CA ILE A 22 6.67 -4.51 18.00
C ILE A 22 6.31 -3.02 18.06
N THR A 23 7.19 -2.19 17.52
CA THR A 23 6.88 -0.80 17.21
C THR A 23 6.26 -0.70 15.82
N ALA A 24 5.74 0.48 15.46
CA ALA A 24 5.29 0.74 14.10
C ALA A 24 5.33 2.23 13.83
N ARG A 25 5.91 2.60 12.70
CA ARG A 25 5.96 3.97 12.21
C ARG A 25 5.21 4.08 10.89
N ASN A 26 4.51 5.20 10.73
CA ASN A 26 3.93 5.60 9.45
C ASN A 26 4.91 6.56 8.77
N GLY A 27 5.56 6.11 7.69
CA GLY A 27 6.47 6.90 6.86
C GLY A 27 5.83 7.50 5.60
N CYS A 28 4.49 7.44 5.50
CA CYS A 28 3.78 7.88 4.29
C CYS A 28 3.82 9.40 4.13
N THR A 29 3.99 9.84 2.89
CA THR A 29 3.55 11.17 2.47
C THR A 29 2.35 11.01 1.53
N PRO A 30 1.21 11.65 1.80
CA PRO A 30 0.02 11.49 0.97
C PRO A 30 0.17 12.17 -0.40
N GLY A 31 -0.27 11.50 -1.47
CA GLY A 31 -0.36 12.08 -2.80
C GLY A 31 0.98 12.29 -3.51
N VAL A 32 2.02 11.55 -3.12
CA VAL A 32 3.32 11.58 -3.79
C VAL A 32 3.65 10.22 -4.42
N PRO A 33 4.30 10.20 -5.59
CA PRO A 33 4.69 8.96 -6.27
C PRO A 33 6.03 8.41 -5.73
N SER A 34 6.39 7.18 -6.13
CA SER A 34 7.64 6.50 -5.74
C SER A 34 8.92 7.31 -6.01
N PRO A 35 9.06 8.16 -7.05
CA PRO A 35 10.22 9.04 -7.22
C PRO A 35 10.45 9.99 -6.04
N TYR A 36 9.38 10.47 -5.40
CA TYR A 36 9.51 11.30 -4.20
C TYR A 36 10.12 10.49 -3.06
N MET A 37 9.65 9.26 -2.87
CA MET A 37 10.14 8.39 -1.80
C MET A 37 11.59 7.97 -2.02
N ILE A 38 12.00 7.78 -3.28
CA ILE A 38 13.42 7.61 -3.60
C ILE A 38 14.20 8.80 -3.06
N MET A 39 13.82 10.04 -3.40
CA MET A 39 14.57 11.22 -2.96
C MET A 39 14.55 11.47 -1.45
N CYS A 40 13.50 11.04 -0.75
CA CYS A 40 13.26 11.33 0.66
C CYS A 40 13.25 10.07 1.55
N LEU A 41 13.92 8.99 1.13
CA LEU A 41 13.87 7.70 1.81
C LEU A 41 14.32 7.82 3.27
N GLU A 42 15.42 8.54 3.52
CA GLU A 42 16.03 8.71 4.85
C GLU A 42 15.13 9.48 5.83
N LEU A 43 14.20 10.29 5.31
CA LEU A 43 13.23 11.00 6.14
C LEU A 43 12.03 10.12 6.50
N SER A 44 11.78 9.08 5.70
CA SER A 44 10.53 8.33 5.70
C SER A 44 10.68 6.93 6.27
N VAL A 45 11.88 6.35 6.19
CA VAL A 45 12.22 5.00 6.63
C VAL A 45 13.43 5.07 7.56
N ASP A 46 13.28 4.54 8.77
CA ASP A 46 14.38 4.47 9.73
C ASP A 46 15.46 3.49 9.23
N PRO A 47 16.76 3.79 9.43
CA PRO A 47 17.83 2.92 8.96
C PRO A 47 17.89 1.56 9.68
N ASP A 48 17.30 1.46 10.87
CA ASP A 48 17.29 0.26 11.71
C ASP A 48 16.02 -0.60 11.55
N VAL A 49 15.18 -0.29 10.57
CA VAL A 49 13.92 -0.99 10.30
C VAL A 49 14.12 -2.48 9.95
N ASP A 50 13.27 -3.37 10.48
CA ASP A 50 13.29 -4.80 10.12
C ASP A 50 12.31 -5.18 8.99
N LEU A 51 11.26 -4.38 8.76
CA LEU A 51 10.20 -4.67 7.78
C LEU A 51 9.72 -3.38 7.11
N VAL A 52 9.46 -3.41 5.81
CA VAL A 52 8.90 -2.28 5.07
C VAL A 52 7.82 -2.78 4.13
N PHE A 53 6.59 -2.30 4.33
CA PHE A 53 5.54 -2.44 3.32
C PHE A 53 5.68 -1.30 2.33
N VAL A 54 5.66 -1.54 1.01
CA VAL A 54 5.81 -0.50 -0.02
C VAL A 54 4.51 -0.43 -0.81
N GLU A 55 3.91 0.75 -0.96
CA GLU A 55 2.66 0.94 -1.72
C GLU A 55 2.67 2.31 -2.40
N TYR A 56 2.65 2.31 -3.74
CA TYR A 56 2.57 3.51 -4.57
C TYR A 56 1.68 3.36 -5.80
N THR A 57 1.02 2.21 -6.00
CA THR A 57 0.20 1.91 -7.19
C THR A 57 -0.89 2.96 -7.42
N LEU A 58 -1.45 3.53 -6.35
CA LEU A 58 -2.44 4.60 -6.49
C LEU A 58 -1.83 5.93 -6.97
N ASN A 59 -0.61 6.26 -6.56
CA ASN A 59 0.01 7.57 -6.81
C ASN A 59 0.93 7.58 -8.04
N ASP A 60 1.52 6.44 -8.38
CA ASP A 60 2.38 6.29 -9.56
C ASP A 60 1.55 6.31 -10.86
N GLY A 61 0.25 6.03 -10.73
CA GLY A 61 -0.68 6.04 -11.84
C GLY A 61 -0.45 4.87 -12.78
N HIS A 62 -0.77 5.08 -14.06
CA HIS A 62 -0.72 4.03 -15.07
C HIS A 62 0.26 4.41 -16.17
N ASP A 63 1.15 3.48 -16.51
CA ASP A 63 1.95 3.56 -17.72
C ASP A 63 1.44 2.51 -18.72
N ARG A 64 1.23 2.90 -19.97
CA ARG A 64 0.77 2.00 -21.04
C ARG A 64 1.91 1.18 -21.63
N LEU A 65 3.15 1.58 -21.36
CA LEU A 65 4.34 0.90 -21.83
C LEU A 65 4.74 -0.18 -20.83
N ILE A 66 5.00 -1.39 -21.32
CA ILE A 66 5.49 -2.50 -20.48
C ILE A 66 7.00 -2.41 -20.29
N PHE A 67 7.76 -2.33 -21.39
CA PHE A 67 9.23 -2.43 -21.35
C PHE A 67 9.94 -1.14 -20.90
N GLU A 68 9.35 0.02 -21.18
CA GLU A 68 9.93 1.32 -20.87
C GLU A 68 9.25 2.02 -19.70
N SER A 69 8.43 1.28 -18.94
CA SER A 69 7.60 1.81 -17.86
C SER A 69 8.42 2.60 -16.85
N GLN A 70 8.15 3.89 -16.72
CA GLN A 70 8.86 4.72 -15.73
C GLN A 70 8.45 4.32 -14.31
N VAL A 71 7.18 3.93 -14.12
CA VAL A 71 6.66 3.40 -12.87
C VAL A 71 7.44 2.16 -12.41
N VAL A 72 7.66 1.18 -13.29
CA VAL A 72 8.44 -0.02 -12.95
C VAL A 72 9.88 0.33 -12.57
N LYS A 73 10.53 1.22 -13.34
CA LYS A 73 11.91 1.66 -13.08
C LYS A 73 12.03 2.36 -11.72
N ASP A 74 11.06 3.19 -11.36
CA ASP A 74 11.07 3.91 -10.08
C ASP A 74 10.73 2.99 -8.91
N SER A 75 9.77 2.09 -9.06
CA SER A 75 9.50 1.04 -8.07
C SER A 75 10.72 0.14 -7.84
N GLU A 76 11.42 -0.28 -8.90
CA GLU A 76 12.68 -1.02 -8.79
C GLU A 76 13.75 -0.22 -8.02
N ARG A 77 13.99 1.04 -8.39
CA ARG A 77 14.97 1.91 -7.71
C ARG A 77 14.65 2.04 -6.23
N LEU A 78 13.38 2.21 -5.88
CA LEU A 78 12.93 2.32 -4.49
C LEU A 78 13.18 1.02 -3.72
N VAL A 79 12.77 -0.13 -4.26
CA VAL A 79 13.01 -1.45 -3.64
C VAL A 79 14.50 -1.69 -3.41
N ARG A 80 15.35 -1.42 -4.41
CA ARG A 80 16.81 -1.54 -4.28
C ARG A 80 17.38 -0.69 -3.14
N ARG A 81 16.91 0.55 -2.99
CA ARG A 81 17.38 1.43 -1.91
C ARG A 81 16.94 0.94 -0.53
N ILE A 82 15.73 0.40 -0.41
CA ILE A 82 15.24 -0.17 0.85
C ILE A 82 16.06 -1.42 1.23
N LEU A 83 16.30 -2.32 0.26
CA LEU A 83 17.11 -3.53 0.49
C LEU A 83 18.58 -3.22 0.84
N ALA A 84 19.07 -2.05 0.44
CA ALA A 84 20.39 -1.55 0.76
C ALA A 84 20.49 -0.83 2.12
N LEU A 85 19.39 -0.73 2.88
CA LEU A 85 19.44 -0.18 4.25
C LEU A 85 20.30 -1.07 5.17
N PRO A 86 20.94 -0.50 6.21
CA PRO A 86 21.92 -1.20 7.04
C PRO A 86 21.44 -2.53 7.64
N ASN A 87 20.17 -2.61 8.03
CA ASN A 87 19.59 -3.81 8.64
C ASN A 87 18.98 -4.80 7.65
N HIS A 88 19.07 -4.56 6.34
CA HIS A 88 18.51 -5.42 5.30
C HIS A 88 17.05 -5.81 5.58
N PRO A 89 16.13 -4.84 5.65
CA PRO A 89 14.76 -5.11 6.05
C PRO A 89 14.07 -6.10 5.11
N ALA A 90 13.15 -6.89 5.68
CA ALA A 90 12.17 -7.59 4.88
C ALA A 90 11.28 -6.59 4.14
N VAL A 91 11.05 -6.79 2.84
CA VAL A 91 10.21 -5.92 2.03
C VAL A 91 8.95 -6.66 1.61
N VAL A 92 7.81 -6.01 1.79
CA VAL A 92 6.51 -6.46 1.31
C VAL A 92 5.98 -5.44 0.32
N PHE A 93 6.03 -5.76 -0.95
CA PHE A 93 5.42 -4.96 -2.00
C PHE A 93 3.90 -5.14 -1.96
N MET A 94 3.18 -4.06 -1.73
CA MET A 94 1.73 -4.06 -1.56
C MET A 94 1.10 -3.19 -2.63
N HIS A 95 0.03 -3.70 -3.22
CA HIS A 95 -0.70 -3.01 -4.27
C HIS A 95 -2.17 -2.83 -3.89
N VAL A 96 -2.71 -1.65 -4.13
CA VAL A 96 -4.10 -1.30 -3.84
C VAL A 96 -4.87 -1.04 -5.13
N PRO A 97 -6.21 -1.18 -5.11
CA PRO A 97 -7.04 -0.73 -6.22
C PRO A 97 -6.73 0.72 -6.62
N SER A 98 -6.47 0.97 -7.91
CA SER A 98 -6.39 2.33 -8.45
C SER A 98 -7.77 2.99 -8.49
N HIS A 99 -7.79 4.32 -8.69
CA HIS A 99 -9.04 5.02 -8.95
C HIS A 99 -9.80 4.37 -10.10
N GLY A 100 -11.12 4.23 -9.94
CA GLY A 100 -11.96 3.53 -10.92
C GLY A 100 -11.99 2.01 -10.77
N ILE A 101 -11.27 1.38 -9.83
CA ILE A 101 -11.39 -0.08 -9.66
C ILE A 101 -12.46 -0.46 -8.63
N ALA A 102 -12.71 0.39 -7.63
CA ALA A 102 -13.79 0.19 -6.66
C ALA A 102 -14.97 1.11 -6.96
N GLY A 103 -16.19 0.60 -6.80
CA GLY A 103 -17.43 1.35 -6.97
C GLY A 103 -17.61 2.44 -5.91
N TYR A 104 -18.30 3.52 -6.27
CA TYR A 104 -18.88 4.44 -5.28
C TYR A 104 -20.24 3.93 -4.80
N PRO A 105 -20.70 4.28 -3.58
CA PRO A 105 -22.06 3.97 -3.18
C PRO A 105 -23.07 4.74 -4.04
N PRO A 106 -24.29 4.20 -4.29
CA PRO A 106 -25.30 4.86 -5.14
C PRO A 106 -25.67 6.30 -4.75
N SER A 107 -25.46 6.67 -3.49
CA SER A 107 -25.72 8.01 -2.95
C SER A 107 -24.59 9.03 -3.17
N HIS A 108 -23.44 8.61 -3.70
CA HIS A 108 -22.27 9.47 -3.84
C HIS A 108 -22.28 10.26 -5.15
N PRO A 109 -21.84 11.53 -5.19
CA PRO A 109 -21.87 12.36 -6.40
C PRO A 109 -21.06 11.81 -7.59
N LYS A 110 -20.06 10.95 -7.33
CA LYS A 110 -19.25 10.26 -8.36
C LYS A 110 -19.76 8.85 -8.68
N PHE A 111 -20.96 8.48 -8.22
CA PHE A 111 -21.56 7.22 -8.63
C PHE A 111 -22.06 7.33 -10.06
N GLU A 112 -21.39 6.62 -10.97
CA GLU A 112 -21.79 6.54 -12.36
C GLU A 112 -22.39 5.16 -12.65
N LYS A 113 -23.63 5.13 -13.14
CA LYS A 113 -24.35 3.90 -13.50
C LYS A 113 -23.75 3.21 -14.73
N GLU A 114 -23.20 4.01 -15.65
CA GLU A 114 -22.69 3.55 -16.94
C GLU A 114 -21.27 2.96 -16.85
N ARG A 115 -20.64 3.03 -15.66
CA ARG A 115 -19.32 2.47 -15.36
C ARG A 115 -18.14 3.00 -16.19
N ASP A 116 -18.33 4.08 -16.95
CA ASP A 116 -17.31 4.64 -17.84
C ASP A 116 -16.03 5.14 -17.12
N ILE A 117 -16.13 5.51 -15.84
CA ILE A 117 -14.96 5.85 -15.01
C ILE A 117 -14.25 4.64 -14.39
N TYR A 118 -14.80 3.43 -14.51
CA TYR A 118 -14.22 2.27 -13.87
C TYR A 118 -13.15 1.62 -14.75
N ALA A 119 -11.94 1.50 -14.22
CA ALA A 119 -10.83 0.81 -14.88
C ALA A 119 -11.06 -0.71 -14.79
N GLU A 120 -10.65 -1.42 -15.85
CA GLU A 120 -10.67 -2.88 -15.84
C GLU A 120 -9.69 -3.41 -14.78
N PHE A 121 -9.97 -4.61 -14.27
CA PHE A 121 -9.16 -5.23 -13.21
C PHE A 121 -7.66 -5.21 -13.52
N TYR A 122 -7.29 -5.52 -14.77
CA TYR A 122 -5.92 -5.67 -15.28
C TYR A 122 -5.31 -4.36 -15.83
N GLN A 123 -5.95 -3.21 -15.58
CA GLN A 123 -5.45 -1.91 -16.03
C GLN A 123 -4.78 -1.19 -14.87
N THR A 124 -3.77 -1.82 -14.26
CA THR A 124 -2.99 -1.21 -13.17
C THR A 124 -1.49 -1.36 -13.36
N SER A 125 -0.73 -0.46 -12.74
CA SER A 125 0.73 -0.62 -12.66
C SER A 125 1.15 -1.90 -11.92
N GLU A 126 0.31 -2.41 -11.00
CA GLU A 126 0.54 -3.69 -10.29
C GLU A 126 0.88 -4.83 -11.27
N ASP A 127 0.25 -4.88 -12.44
CA ASP A 127 0.42 -5.95 -13.43
C ASP A 127 1.85 -6.02 -14.00
N VAL A 128 2.55 -4.89 -14.04
CA VAL A 128 3.95 -4.80 -14.48
C VAL A 128 4.93 -4.70 -13.31
N GLU A 129 4.54 -4.04 -12.22
CA GLU A 129 5.35 -3.90 -11.01
C GLU A 129 5.56 -5.24 -10.28
N ALA A 130 4.63 -6.20 -10.42
CA ALA A 130 4.79 -7.54 -9.86
C ALA A 130 6.07 -8.24 -10.36
N ALA A 131 6.57 -7.93 -11.56
CA ALA A 131 7.84 -8.48 -12.05
C ALA A 131 9.04 -8.06 -11.17
N VAL A 132 9.01 -6.86 -10.58
CA VAL A 132 10.03 -6.39 -9.63
C VAL A 132 10.04 -7.27 -8.39
N SER A 133 8.86 -7.65 -7.87
CA SER A 133 8.77 -8.53 -6.70
C SER A 133 9.40 -9.90 -6.94
N GLN A 134 9.15 -10.48 -8.11
CA GLN A 134 9.71 -11.77 -8.52
C GLN A 134 11.23 -11.70 -8.70
N TYR A 135 11.75 -10.63 -9.28
CA TYR A 135 13.18 -10.48 -9.54
C TYR A 135 14.01 -10.29 -8.26
N TYR A 136 13.51 -9.47 -7.33
CA TYR A 136 14.20 -9.20 -6.06
C TYR A 136 13.82 -10.16 -4.92
N ASP A 137 12.98 -11.16 -5.20
CA ASP A 137 12.46 -12.12 -4.21
C ASP A 137 11.84 -11.44 -2.97
N VAL A 138 11.08 -10.36 -3.20
CA VAL A 138 10.35 -9.65 -2.14
C VAL A 138 8.90 -10.13 -2.10
N GLN A 139 8.31 -10.14 -0.90
CA GLN A 139 6.94 -10.60 -0.73
C GLN A 139 5.96 -9.65 -1.42
N TYR A 140 4.90 -10.21 -2.01
CA TYR A 140 3.92 -9.46 -2.79
C TYR A 140 2.51 -9.67 -2.24
N LEU A 141 1.77 -8.57 -2.01
CA LEU A 141 0.38 -8.59 -1.56
C LEU A 141 -0.50 -7.72 -2.47
N SER A 142 -1.51 -8.33 -3.08
CA SER A 142 -2.50 -7.63 -3.89
C SER A 142 -3.79 -7.41 -3.11
N LEU A 143 -3.96 -6.21 -2.58
CA LEU A 143 -5.26 -5.80 -2.05
C LEU A 143 -6.28 -5.64 -3.19
N ARG A 144 -5.83 -5.23 -4.39
CA ARG A 144 -6.65 -5.18 -5.60
C ARG A 144 -7.39 -6.50 -5.80
N THR A 145 -6.66 -7.61 -5.85
CA THR A 145 -7.24 -8.95 -6.01
C THR A 145 -8.17 -9.32 -4.85
N ALA A 146 -7.77 -9.01 -3.62
CA ALA A 146 -8.54 -9.36 -2.43
C ALA A 146 -9.90 -8.65 -2.36
N VAL A 147 -10.00 -7.39 -2.82
CA VAL A 147 -11.20 -6.57 -2.64
C VAL A 147 -11.97 -6.32 -3.93
N HIS A 148 -11.39 -6.49 -5.11
CA HIS A 148 -12.01 -6.11 -6.39
C HIS A 148 -13.40 -6.72 -6.57
N HIS A 149 -13.56 -8.02 -6.32
CA HIS A 149 -14.86 -8.66 -6.48
C HIS A 149 -15.92 -8.10 -5.49
N LEU A 150 -15.51 -7.77 -4.28
CA LEU A 150 -16.39 -7.16 -3.27
C LEU A 150 -16.72 -5.71 -3.61
N ALA A 151 -15.75 -4.96 -4.13
CA ALA A 151 -15.82 -3.54 -4.36
C ALA A 151 -16.49 -3.15 -5.69
N ALA A 152 -16.21 -3.90 -6.75
CA ALA A 152 -16.61 -3.59 -8.13
C ALA A 152 -17.80 -4.43 -8.61
N HIS A 153 -17.92 -5.69 -8.17
CA HIS A 153 -18.97 -6.59 -8.65
C HIS A 153 -20.12 -6.73 -7.66
N LYS A 154 -19.82 -6.89 -6.37
CA LYS A 154 -20.86 -7.05 -5.33
C LYS A 154 -21.28 -5.74 -4.68
N GLU A 155 -20.48 -4.67 -4.84
CA GLU A 155 -20.70 -3.38 -4.19
C GLU A 155 -20.95 -3.52 -2.66
N ALA A 156 -20.20 -4.45 -2.05
CA ALA A 156 -20.42 -4.87 -0.68
C ALA A 156 -20.09 -3.73 0.32
N PRO A 157 -20.98 -3.44 1.29
CA PRO A 157 -20.70 -2.44 2.32
C PRO A 157 -19.38 -2.70 3.06
N GLY A 158 -18.57 -1.65 3.16
CA GLY A 158 -17.22 -1.68 3.74
C GLY A 158 -16.10 -1.85 2.70
N PHE A 159 -16.43 -2.14 1.43
CA PHE A 159 -15.47 -2.36 0.34
C PHE A 159 -15.62 -1.36 -0.82
N LEU A 160 -16.54 -0.39 -0.73
CA LEU A 160 -16.68 0.65 -1.75
C LEU A 160 -15.53 1.67 -1.68
N TRP A 161 -15.27 2.41 -2.77
CA TRP A 161 -14.15 3.34 -2.90
C TRP A 161 -14.00 4.27 -1.70
N GLU A 162 -15.06 4.99 -1.30
CA GLU A 162 -14.98 5.88 -0.15
C GLU A 162 -14.83 5.15 1.19
N GLN A 163 -15.31 3.92 1.27
CA GLN A 163 -15.20 3.12 2.49
C GLN A 163 -13.83 2.44 2.61
N LEU A 164 -13.13 2.25 1.49
CA LEU A 164 -11.74 1.86 1.46
C LEU A 164 -10.86 3.11 1.67
N PHE A 165 -10.95 4.10 0.78
CA PHE A 165 -9.96 5.19 0.68
C PHE A 165 -10.42 6.55 1.25
N GLY A 166 -11.72 6.78 1.47
CA GLY A 166 -12.28 8.09 1.83
C GLY A 166 -12.78 8.27 3.28
N GLY A 167 -13.01 9.53 3.67
CA GLY A 167 -13.92 9.94 4.77
C GLY A 167 -13.64 9.48 6.21
N LYS A 168 -14.51 9.89 7.15
CA LYS A 168 -14.41 9.55 8.57
C LYS A 168 -14.64 8.03 8.88
N GLY A 169 -14.96 7.21 7.88
CA GLY A 169 -15.20 5.77 7.99
C GLY A 169 -14.29 4.86 7.16
N GLY A 170 -13.35 5.42 6.38
CA GLY A 170 -12.45 4.65 5.52
C GLY A 170 -11.67 3.58 6.29
N ARG A 171 -11.85 2.31 5.95
CA ARG A 171 -11.05 1.22 6.53
C ARG A 171 -9.60 1.28 6.08
N LEU A 172 -9.30 1.92 4.96
CA LEU A 172 -7.94 2.18 4.48
C LEU A 172 -7.73 3.68 4.29
N ARG A 173 -8.23 4.52 5.24
CA ARG A 173 -7.94 5.96 5.27
C ARG A 173 -6.47 6.17 4.96
N GLN A 174 -6.20 6.59 3.73
CA GLN A 174 -4.89 6.84 3.17
C GLN A 174 -3.80 5.95 3.81
N VAL A 175 -3.97 4.62 3.70
CA VAL A 175 -2.86 3.66 3.90
C VAL A 175 -2.06 3.61 2.58
N VAL A 176 -1.87 4.80 2.01
CA VAL A 176 -1.09 5.03 0.81
C VAL A 176 0.29 5.41 1.32
N GLY A 177 1.16 4.41 1.35
CA GLY A 177 2.55 4.50 1.81
C GLY A 177 2.90 3.57 2.99
N CYS A 178 4.20 3.43 3.22
CA CYS A 178 4.77 2.37 4.02
C CYS A 178 4.26 2.25 5.47
N ARG A 179 3.76 1.07 5.84
CA ARG A 179 3.47 0.69 7.23
C ARG A 179 4.05 -0.67 7.60
N LEU A 180 5.23 -0.68 8.23
CA LEU A 180 5.51 -1.35 9.51
C LEU A 180 7.01 -1.55 9.67
N ALA A 181 7.67 -0.69 10.43
CA ALA A 181 8.94 -1.06 11.03
C ALA A 181 8.69 -1.98 12.23
N VAL A 182 9.11 -3.24 12.17
CA VAL A 182 9.36 -4.04 13.39
C VAL A 182 10.77 -3.67 13.84
N ASN A 183 11.00 -3.54 15.14
CA ASN A 183 12.35 -3.44 15.70
C ASN A 183 12.65 -4.74 16.46
N ARG A 184 13.88 -5.22 16.33
CA ARG A 184 14.35 -6.52 16.83
C ARG A 184 14.05 -6.76 18.31
N LEU A 185 13.75 -8.02 18.59
CA LEU A 185 13.82 -8.64 19.92
C LEU A 185 15.22 -8.38 20.51
N GLY A 186 15.28 -7.65 21.61
CA GLY A 186 16.48 -7.63 22.45
C GLY A 186 16.61 -8.98 23.15
N ASP A 187 17.82 -9.53 23.13
CA ASP A 187 18.23 -10.66 23.96
C ASP A 187 18.09 -10.34 25.47
#